data_AF-A0A429EXK5-F1
#
_entry.id   AF-A0A429EXK5-F1
#
_cell.length_a   1.000
_cell.length_b   1.000
_cell.length_c   1.000
_cell.angle_alpha   90.00
_cell.angle_beta   90.00
_cell.angle_gamma   90.00
#
_symmetry.space_group_name_H-M   'P 1'
#
loop_
_entity.id
_entity.type
_entity.pdbx_description
1 polymer ?
#
loop_
_entity_poly.entity_id
_entity_poly.type
_entity_poly.pdbx_seq_one_letter_code
_entity_poly.pdbx_strand_id
1 'polypeptide(L)'
;MAAPDRGDAERAIAELYEARGWGRPEAVVWLDSPLAGAIAARTLLYGHEHLDPARHPEARARWVHAATPRLEGAYGTFGGPEPSSFEEDEPLAARWRVPAVDSAHKLSYDLDDPDVRAVLGRVGEPAWAVSTAVAHRFKEEALSPGDPGRFAAVAARAHERLLRDLRPAFPAAHWDAVSAALRSCAAEPRPDDWKRWRRVWEAVRAPDHHALLILAAARRGGVPATGDLSARLRMVPAVGWWWALGGIAVVAAPPAEVHTDQLGRLHREDGPAVRYADGFAHHCWGGGLVPAGLVDPGWSAEDVVRASDEELRGRAVREFGAASYAAALPADRIAPDLRRRAVDRLGWARFAAEAPLARVAGPVPDPGDPGCALTLHDVPAVLLGRDARVVVRSGGAWDGAAILVPADAADPLEAAGWLGFGAPEPAPLPELLTRVWESEELQDLLAGLDCALPHEHVEAVHLYCGAPLYAFAGHGTGGTYFLCGDGPRRPVLYADSEGGYQVLGRDLEEALRFMVSADPDGRDPEEADDEAAEAFGLRPLSPDEYRAHRRGAEAMAGALALVMADENTVYEYRPTTWFRC
;
A
#
# COMPACT_ATOMS: atom_id res chain seq x y z
N MET A 1 27.71 -5.56 -10.95
CA MET A 1 26.68 -5.45 -12.00
C MET A 1 27.19 -4.54 -13.11
N ALA A 2 26.98 -4.87 -14.38
CA ALA A 2 27.24 -3.93 -15.47
C ALA A 2 26.22 -2.79 -15.40
N ALA A 3 26.65 -1.54 -15.59
CA ALA A 3 25.74 -0.40 -15.62
C ALA A 3 24.71 -0.58 -16.76
N PRO A 4 23.45 -0.12 -16.58
CA PRO A 4 22.45 -0.21 -17.63
C PRO A 4 22.92 0.49 -18.92
N ASP A 5 22.83 -0.18 -20.08
CA ASP A 5 23.20 0.40 -21.38
C ASP A 5 22.09 1.33 -21.90
N ARG A 6 22.26 2.64 -21.67
CA ARG A 6 21.35 3.66 -22.20
C ARG A 6 21.21 3.61 -23.72
N GLY A 7 22.27 3.24 -24.44
CA GLY A 7 22.24 3.14 -25.89
C GLY A 7 21.35 2.00 -26.39
N ASP A 8 21.28 0.90 -25.64
CA ASP A 8 20.34 -0.19 -25.95
C ASP A 8 18.89 0.20 -25.66
N ALA A 9 18.66 0.87 -24.53
CA ALA A 9 17.34 1.40 -24.21
C ALA A 9 16.84 2.40 -25.26
N GLU A 10 17.68 3.29 -25.79
CA GLU A 10 17.32 4.21 -26.86
C GLU A 10 16.98 3.50 -28.18
N ARG A 11 17.73 2.45 -28.54
CA ARG A 11 17.41 1.61 -29.71
C ARG A 11 16.07 0.92 -29.52
N ALA A 12 15.84 0.35 -28.34
CA ALA A 12 14.59 -0.30 -28.00
C ALA A 12 13.39 0.68 -28.06
N ILE A 13 13.53 1.90 -27.54
CA ILE A 13 12.52 2.96 -27.69
C ILE A 13 12.26 3.28 -29.17
N ALA A 14 13.30 3.38 -30.00
CA ALA A 14 13.12 3.62 -31.44
C ALA A 14 12.35 2.50 -32.14
N GLU A 15 12.72 1.25 -31.89
CA GLU A 15 12.02 0.07 -32.41
C GLU A 15 10.55 0.04 -31.95
N LEU A 16 10.30 0.42 -30.70
CA LEU A 16 8.97 0.51 -30.11
C LEU A 16 8.07 1.52 -30.84
N TYR A 17 8.63 2.67 -31.18
CA TYR A 17 7.95 3.72 -31.94
C TYR A 17 7.68 3.29 -33.39
N GLU A 18 8.66 2.67 -34.04
CA GLU A 18 8.53 2.17 -35.41
C GLU A 18 7.48 1.06 -35.51
N ALA A 19 7.49 0.10 -34.57
CA ALA A 19 6.51 -0.99 -34.51
C ALA A 19 5.07 -0.49 -34.33
N ARG A 20 4.88 0.68 -33.70
CA ARG A 20 3.57 1.34 -33.53
C ARG A 20 3.25 2.35 -34.64
N GLY A 21 4.12 2.53 -35.63
CA GLY A 21 3.91 3.49 -36.72
C GLY A 21 4.02 4.96 -36.30
N TRP A 22 4.66 5.25 -35.16
CA TRP A 22 4.81 6.62 -34.66
C TRP A 22 5.99 7.38 -35.30
N GLY A 23 6.88 6.66 -35.97
CA GLY A 23 8.15 7.18 -36.48
C GLY A 23 9.19 7.30 -35.37
N ARG A 24 10.47 7.10 -35.68
CA ARG A 24 11.54 7.13 -34.68
C ARG A 24 11.59 8.50 -33.96
N PRO A 25 11.74 8.53 -32.62
CA PRO A 25 11.90 9.79 -31.91
C PRO A 25 13.19 10.50 -32.34
N GLU A 26 13.09 11.81 -32.59
CA GLU A 26 14.20 12.67 -33.00
C GLU A 26 15.10 13.03 -31.82
N ALA A 27 14.57 12.98 -30.60
CA ALA A 27 15.32 13.17 -29.35
C ALA A 27 14.81 12.23 -28.25
N VAL A 28 15.75 11.69 -27.47
CA VAL A 28 15.49 10.99 -26.21
C VAL A 28 16.13 11.80 -25.09
N VAL A 29 15.32 12.32 -24.17
CA VAL A 29 15.78 13.17 -23.07
C VAL A 29 15.83 12.35 -21.78
N TRP A 30 17.04 12.10 -21.30
CA TRP A 30 17.27 11.37 -20.04
C TRP A 30 17.33 12.30 -18.85
N LEU A 31 16.52 12.00 -17.84
CA LEU A 31 16.37 12.75 -16.60
C LEU A 31 16.60 11.85 -15.40
N ASP A 32 16.96 12.45 -14.27
CA ASP A 32 17.47 11.73 -13.11
C ASP A 32 16.35 11.17 -12.20
N SER A 33 15.12 11.65 -12.34
CA SER A 33 13.96 11.23 -11.54
C SER A 33 12.63 11.36 -12.31
N PRO A 34 11.56 10.67 -11.88
CA PRO A 34 10.23 10.85 -12.44
C PRO A 34 9.67 12.26 -12.24
N LEU A 35 10.03 12.96 -11.16
CA LEU A 35 9.66 14.35 -10.96
C LEU A 35 10.26 15.25 -12.06
N ALA A 36 11.57 15.11 -12.31
CA ALA A 36 12.24 15.80 -13.40
C ALA A 36 11.56 15.49 -14.75
N GLY A 37 11.22 14.21 -14.97
CA GLY A 37 10.47 13.74 -16.14
C GLY A 37 9.11 14.42 -16.30
N ALA A 38 8.33 14.50 -15.23
CA ALA A 38 7.02 15.14 -15.24
C ALA A 38 7.12 16.65 -15.50
N ILE A 39 8.10 17.33 -14.91
CA ILE A 39 8.39 18.75 -15.17
C ILE A 39 8.76 18.96 -16.64
N ALA A 40 9.63 18.11 -17.18
CA ALA A 40 10.04 18.20 -18.57
C ALA A 40 8.89 17.93 -19.55
N ALA A 41 8.08 16.91 -19.28
CA ALA A 41 6.87 16.60 -20.06
C ALA A 41 5.87 17.76 -20.01
N ARG A 42 5.64 18.40 -18.85
CA ARG A 42 4.82 19.62 -18.73
C ARG A 42 5.37 20.74 -19.61
N THR A 43 6.68 21.01 -19.52
CA THR A 43 7.31 22.05 -20.35
C THR A 43 7.19 21.76 -21.84
N LEU A 44 7.32 20.50 -22.26
CA LEU A 44 7.12 20.10 -23.66
C LEU A 44 5.67 20.23 -24.11
N LEU A 45 4.69 19.85 -23.29
CA LEU A 45 3.28 19.91 -23.68
C LEU A 45 2.78 21.35 -23.85
N TYR A 46 3.28 22.28 -23.03
CA TYR A 46 2.74 23.65 -22.95
C TYR A 46 3.70 24.74 -23.43
N GLY A 47 4.99 24.45 -23.64
CA GLY A 47 5.98 25.46 -24.04
C GLY A 47 5.67 26.15 -25.37
N HIS A 48 4.95 25.47 -26.27
CA HIS A 48 4.48 26.03 -27.54
C HIS A 48 3.55 27.25 -27.38
N GLU A 49 2.91 27.43 -26.21
CA GLU A 49 2.07 28.59 -25.90
C GLU A 49 2.88 29.88 -25.77
N HIS A 50 4.19 29.78 -25.51
CA HIS A 50 5.10 30.92 -25.43
C HIS A 50 5.71 31.33 -26.77
N LEU A 51 5.36 30.64 -27.86
CA LEU A 51 5.73 31.03 -29.21
C LEU A 51 4.63 31.91 -29.80
N ASP A 52 5.01 33.11 -30.22
CA ASP A 52 4.10 34.01 -30.95
C ASP A 52 3.68 33.32 -32.28
N PRO A 53 2.39 32.99 -32.46
CA PRO A 53 1.92 32.27 -33.64
C PRO A 53 2.04 33.09 -34.92
N ALA A 54 2.09 34.42 -34.85
CA ALA A 54 2.28 35.28 -36.01
C ALA A 54 3.76 35.39 -36.41
N ARG A 55 4.69 35.31 -35.45
CA ARG A 55 6.14 35.41 -35.71
C ARG A 55 6.81 34.06 -35.96
N HIS A 56 6.31 32.99 -35.33
CA HIS A 56 6.94 31.67 -35.33
C HIS A 56 5.96 30.52 -35.65
N PRO A 57 5.16 30.60 -36.74
CA PRO A 57 4.13 29.60 -37.03
C PRO A 57 4.70 28.20 -37.27
N GLU A 58 5.83 28.10 -37.99
CA GLU A 58 6.47 26.81 -38.31
C GLU A 58 7.10 26.16 -37.07
N ALA A 59 7.81 26.94 -36.25
CA ALA A 59 8.40 26.46 -35.01
C ALA A 59 7.31 25.96 -34.04
N ARG A 60 6.19 26.68 -33.95
CA ARG A 60 5.05 26.31 -33.12
C ARG A 60 4.37 25.03 -33.62
N ALA A 61 4.11 24.92 -34.92
CA ALA A 61 3.50 23.72 -35.52
C ALA A 61 4.38 22.48 -35.29
N ARG A 62 5.69 22.61 -35.50
CA ARG A 62 6.65 21.54 -35.24
C ARG A 62 6.70 21.15 -33.77
N TRP A 63 6.71 22.13 -32.86
CA TRP A 63 6.68 21.84 -31.42
C TRP A 63 5.45 21.03 -31.05
N VAL A 64 4.26 21.48 -31.46
CA VAL A 64 3.00 20.77 -31.18
C VAL A 64 3.08 19.34 -31.70
N HIS A 65 3.57 19.13 -32.91
CA HIS A 65 3.76 17.79 -33.47
C HIS A 65 4.72 16.93 -32.64
N ALA A 66 5.91 17.46 -32.33
CA ALA A 66 6.95 16.74 -31.60
C ALA A 66 6.55 16.39 -30.15
N ALA A 67 5.79 17.26 -29.49
CA ALA A 67 5.37 17.12 -28.10
C ALA A 67 3.98 16.50 -27.91
N THR A 68 3.29 16.09 -28.98
CA THR A 68 1.95 15.47 -28.87
C THR A 68 2.03 14.13 -28.13
N PRO A 69 1.24 13.90 -27.06
CA PRO A 69 1.19 12.59 -26.39
C PRO A 69 0.78 11.44 -27.31
N ARG A 70 1.49 10.32 -27.25
CA ARG A 70 1.14 9.09 -27.97
C ARG A 70 0.39 8.13 -27.05
N LEU A 71 -0.94 8.20 -27.06
CA LEU A 71 -1.83 7.44 -26.16
C LEU A 71 -2.21 6.03 -26.64
N GLU A 72 -2.01 5.70 -27.91
CA GLU A 72 -2.38 4.39 -28.48
C GLU A 72 -1.53 3.24 -27.88
N GLY A 73 -2.16 2.10 -27.60
CA GLY A 73 -1.48 0.94 -26.99
C GLY A 73 -1.12 1.13 -25.51
N ALA A 74 -1.79 2.07 -24.83
CA ALA A 74 -1.70 2.22 -23.39
C ALA A 74 -2.29 0.99 -22.69
N TYR A 75 -1.43 0.13 -22.17
CA TYR A 75 -1.76 -0.53 -20.92
C TYR A 75 -1.63 0.55 -19.83
N GLY A 76 -2.70 0.76 -19.05
CA GLY A 76 -2.70 1.66 -17.90
C GLY A 76 -2.39 3.14 -18.23
N THR A 77 -3.38 3.89 -18.69
CA THR A 77 -3.34 5.35 -18.45
C THR A 77 -3.74 5.60 -17.01
N PHE A 78 -3.09 6.57 -16.35
CA PHE A 78 -3.40 6.99 -14.98
C PHE A 78 -4.76 7.71 -14.82
N GLY A 79 -5.69 7.51 -15.76
CA GLY A 79 -6.96 8.22 -15.86
C GLY A 79 -8.05 7.44 -16.59
N GLY A 80 -7.93 6.11 -16.70
CA GLY A 80 -9.12 5.28 -16.89
C GLY A 80 -10.06 5.43 -15.68
N PRO A 81 -11.36 5.12 -15.82
CA PRO A 81 -12.17 4.81 -14.64
C PRO A 81 -11.43 3.79 -13.78
N GLU A 82 -11.77 3.73 -12.50
CA GLU A 82 -11.26 2.75 -11.55
C GLU A 82 -11.11 1.35 -12.18
N PRO A 83 -10.22 0.49 -11.63
CA PRO A 83 -10.04 -0.89 -12.09
C PRO A 83 -11.33 -1.72 -12.28
N SER A 84 -12.49 -1.21 -11.87
CA SER A 84 -13.83 -1.73 -12.13
C SER A 84 -14.18 -1.99 -13.61
N SER A 85 -13.40 -1.50 -14.57
CA SER A 85 -13.60 -1.82 -16.01
C SER A 85 -12.65 -2.88 -16.56
N PHE A 86 -11.67 -3.34 -15.76
CA PHE A 86 -11.01 -4.64 -15.98
C PHE A 86 -11.85 -5.79 -15.43
N GLU A 87 -12.84 -5.51 -14.56
CA GLU A 87 -13.73 -6.50 -13.96
C GLU A 87 -14.77 -7.07 -14.97
N GLU A 88 -15.10 -6.35 -16.04
CA GLU A 88 -16.11 -6.83 -17.00
C GLU A 88 -15.61 -7.93 -17.96
N ASP A 89 -14.29 -8.13 -18.06
CA ASP A 89 -13.68 -9.31 -18.71
C ASP A 89 -13.09 -10.24 -17.63
N GLU A 90 -13.96 -10.86 -16.82
CA GLU A 90 -13.63 -11.89 -15.81
C GLU A 90 -12.58 -12.93 -16.27
N PRO A 91 -12.54 -13.42 -17.54
CA PRO A 91 -11.53 -14.40 -17.96
C PRO A 91 -10.11 -13.83 -18.06
N LEU A 92 -9.97 -12.50 -18.21
CA LEU A 92 -8.69 -11.79 -18.26
C LEU A 92 -8.30 -11.26 -16.87
N ALA A 93 -9.22 -10.75 -16.05
CA ALA A 93 -8.89 -10.34 -14.68
C ALA A 93 -8.43 -11.52 -13.79
N ALA A 94 -9.10 -12.67 -13.88
CA ALA A 94 -8.74 -13.87 -13.12
C ALA A 94 -7.38 -14.48 -13.52
N ARG A 95 -6.89 -14.20 -14.73
CA ARG A 95 -5.61 -14.72 -15.24
C ARG A 95 -4.40 -13.86 -14.87
N TRP A 96 -4.62 -12.63 -14.41
CA TRP A 96 -3.58 -11.59 -14.33
C TRP A 96 -3.52 -10.84 -12.99
N ARG A 97 -4.24 -11.29 -11.94
CA ARG A 97 -3.85 -10.97 -10.55
C ARG A 97 -2.37 -11.34 -10.41
N VAL A 98 -1.50 -10.34 -10.42
CA VAL A 98 -0.07 -10.55 -10.17
C VAL A 98 0.00 -10.98 -8.72
N PRO A 99 0.34 -12.24 -8.44
CA PRO A 99 0.60 -12.60 -7.07
C PRO A 99 1.79 -11.79 -6.59
N ALA A 100 1.89 -11.58 -5.28
CA ALA A 100 3.16 -11.21 -4.67
C ALA A 100 4.29 -12.02 -5.32
N VAL A 101 5.47 -11.42 -5.52
CA VAL A 101 6.60 -12.07 -6.21
C VAL A 101 6.92 -13.44 -5.60
N ASP A 102 6.65 -13.62 -4.31
CA ASP A 102 6.71 -14.90 -3.59
C ASP A 102 5.74 -15.99 -4.10
N SER A 103 4.54 -15.62 -4.56
CA SER A 103 3.58 -16.55 -5.17
C SER A 103 3.83 -16.78 -6.66
N ALA A 104 4.82 -16.13 -7.29
CA ALA A 104 5.30 -16.55 -8.61
C ALA A 104 5.87 -17.98 -8.58
N HIS A 105 6.48 -18.40 -7.46
CA HIS A 105 6.92 -19.79 -7.28
C HIS A 105 5.77 -20.81 -7.27
N LYS A 106 4.55 -20.39 -6.91
CA LYS A 106 3.36 -21.26 -6.88
C LYS A 106 2.67 -21.41 -8.26
N LEU A 107 3.03 -20.60 -9.26
CA LEU A 107 2.35 -20.53 -10.56
C LEU A 107 3.10 -21.17 -11.74
N SER A 108 4.12 -22.00 -11.49
CA SER A 108 4.84 -22.77 -12.52
C SER A 108 5.44 -21.89 -13.64
N TYR A 109 6.00 -20.73 -13.30
CA TYR A 109 6.78 -19.92 -14.25
C TYR A 109 8.18 -20.52 -14.47
N ASP A 110 8.70 -20.44 -15.71
CA ASP A 110 10.08 -20.80 -16.03
C ASP A 110 11.02 -19.64 -15.69
N LEU A 111 11.49 -19.60 -14.43
CA LEU A 111 12.44 -18.60 -13.94
C LEU A 111 13.86 -18.77 -14.52
N ASP A 112 14.09 -19.82 -15.31
CA ASP A 112 15.39 -20.15 -15.86
C ASP A 112 15.61 -19.59 -17.27
N ASP A 113 14.58 -18.98 -17.87
CA ASP A 113 14.64 -18.31 -19.18
C ASP A 113 15.77 -17.25 -19.22
N PRO A 114 16.62 -17.23 -20.26
CA PRO A 114 17.78 -16.34 -20.33
C PRO A 114 17.44 -14.85 -20.31
N ASP A 115 16.33 -14.45 -20.95
CA ASP A 115 15.87 -13.06 -20.98
C ASP A 115 15.25 -12.68 -19.61
N VAL A 116 14.53 -13.61 -18.97
CA VAL A 116 13.97 -13.43 -17.62
C VAL A 116 15.08 -13.34 -16.57
N ARG A 117 16.07 -14.24 -16.58
CA ARG A 117 17.25 -14.19 -15.69
C ARG A 117 18.11 -12.95 -15.93
N ALA A 118 18.26 -12.52 -17.17
CA ALA A 118 19.00 -11.29 -17.49
C ALA A 118 18.31 -10.05 -16.92
N VAL A 119 16.99 -10.07 -16.76
CA VAL A 119 16.22 -8.95 -16.18
C VAL A 119 16.14 -9.07 -14.65
N LEU A 120 15.78 -10.23 -14.10
CA LEU A 120 15.72 -10.47 -12.64
C LEU A 120 17.09 -10.35 -11.95
N GLY A 121 18.18 -10.73 -12.63
CA GLY A 121 19.54 -10.61 -12.08
C GLY A 121 20.15 -9.22 -12.17
N ARG A 122 19.49 -8.26 -12.84
CA ARG A 122 19.97 -6.87 -13.04
C ARG A 122 19.11 -5.83 -12.33
N VAL A 123 17.84 -6.13 -12.13
CA VAL A 123 16.89 -5.31 -11.39
C VAL A 123 16.78 -5.98 -10.02
N GLY A 124 17.39 -5.39 -8.98
CA GLY A 124 17.04 -5.78 -7.60
C GLY A 124 15.52 -5.81 -7.50
N GLU A 125 14.97 -6.83 -6.84
CA GLU A 125 13.58 -7.29 -6.93
C GLU A 125 12.57 -6.17 -7.28
N PRO A 126 11.61 -6.43 -8.20
CA PRO A 126 10.77 -5.42 -8.84
C PRO A 126 9.82 -4.64 -7.90
N ALA A 127 9.96 -4.75 -6.58
CA ALA A 127 9.22 -4.03 -5.55
C ALA A 127 9.09 -2.53 -5.80
N TRP A 128 10.10 -1.86 -6.36
CA TRP A 128 10.00 -0.42 -6.67
C TRP A 128 9.13 -0.10 -7.89
N ALA A 129 9.05 -1.04 -8.84
CA ALA A 129 8.36 -0.84 -10.10
C ALA A 129 6.84 -0.96 -9.92
N VAL A 130 6.39 -1.74 -8.93
CA VAL A 130 4.98 -2.07 -8.69
C VAL A 130 4.32 -1.16 -7.65
N SER A 131 5.08 -0.28 -6.98
CA SER A 131 4.51 0.54 -5.92
C SER A 131 3.75 1.76 -6.48
N THR A 132 2.42 1.68 -6.44
CA THR A 132 1.50 2.84 -6.57
C THR A 132 1.97 4.02 -5.72
N ALA A 133 2.58 3.79 -4.55
CA ALA A 133 3.09 4.84 -3.68
C ALA A 133 4.13 5.76 -4.35
N VAL A 134 5.07 5.21 -5.14
CA VAL A 134 6.05 6.01 -5.91
C VAL A 134 5.34 6.87 -6.96
N ALA A 135 4.31 6.30 -7.57
CA ALA A 135 3.54 6.92 -8.62
C ALA A 135 2.68 8.09 -8.10
N HIS A 136 1.99 7.88 -6.97
CA HIS A 136 1.32 8.93 -6.23
C HIS A 136 2.32 10.03 -5.88
N ARG A 137 3.51 9.68 -5.41
CA ARG A 137 4.41 10.67 -4.84
C ARG A 137 5.00 11.68 -5.82
N PHE A 138 5.38 11.28 -7.04
CA PHE A 138 5.85 12.30 -8.00
C PHE A 138 4.71 13.17 -8.56
N LYS A 139 3.47 12.66 -8.62
CA LYS A 139 2.30 13.47 -8.98
C LYS A 139 2.02 14.53 -7.93
N GLU A 140 2.05 14.09 -6.69
CA GLU A 140 1.89 14.90 -5.50
C GLU A 140 2.94 16.01 -5.41
N GLU A 141 4.22 15.67 -5.51
CA GLU A 141 5.30 16.65 -5.44
C GLU A 141 5.24 17.65 -6.61
N ALA A 142 4.77 17.21 -7.78
CA ALA A 142 4.53 18.08 -8.93
C ALA A 142 3.39 19.09 -8.71
N LEU A 143 2.33 18.71 -7.99
CA LEU A 143 1.19 19.59 -7.67
C LEU A 143 1.46 20.48 -6.47
N SER A 144 2.07 19.94 -5.42
CA SER A 144 2.34 20.62 -4.17
C SER A 144 3.66 20.10 -3.60
N PRO A 145 4.79 20.74 -3.94
CA PRO A 145 6.08 20.29 -3.45
C PRO A 145 6.18 20.50 -1.94
N GLY A 146 6.51 19.45 -1.19
CA GLY A 146 6.82 19.55 0.24
C GLY A 146 8.10 20.34 0.52
N ASP A 147 9.08 20.26 -0.38
CA ASP A 147 10.33 21.03 -0.33
C ASP A 147 10.46 21.91 -1.60
N PRO A 148 10.06 23.20 -1.53
CA PRO A 148 10.15 24.10 -2.68
C PRO A 148 11.57 24.29 -3.20
N GLY A 149 12.58 24.20 -2.34
CA GLY A 149 13.99 24.34 -2.71
C GLY A 149 14.47 23.15 -3.54
N ARG A 150 14.14 21.93 -3.10
CA ARG A 150 14.41 20.70 -3.85
C ARG A 150 13.69 20.70 -5.19
N PHE A 151 12.41 21.04 -5.21
CA PHE A 151 11.65 21.11 -6.45
C PHE A 151 12.26 22.10 -7.44
N ALA A 152 12.65 23.30 -6.98
CA ALA A 152 13.31 24.29 -7.83
C ALA A 152 14.65 23.78 -8.39
N ALA A 153 15.43 23.06 -7.57
CA ALA A 153 16.69 22.46 -8.01
C ALA A 153 16.47 21.34 -9.06
N VAL A 154 15.48 20.48 -8.86
CA VAL A 154 15.10 19.42 -9.83
C VAL A 154 14.59 20.06 -11.12
N ALA A 155 13.73 21.07 -11.04
CA ALA A 155 13.18 21.78 -12.19
C ALA A 155 14.30 22.43 -13.02
N ALA A 156 15.21 23.17 -12.38
CA ALA A 156 16.32 23.82 -13.05
C ALA A 156 17.20 22.80 -13.83
N ARG A 157 17.55 21.68 -13.19
CA ARG A 157 18.31 20.59 -13.85
C ARG A 157 17.55 19.97 -15.01
N ALA A 158 16.24 19.74 -14.85
CA ALA A 158 15.40 19.20 -15.91
C ALA A 158 15.36 20.14 -17.13
N HIS A 159 15.24 21.45 -16.91
CA HIS A 159 15.22 22.45 -17.98
C HIS A 159 16.58 22.60 -18.66
N GLU A 160 17.69 22.57 -17.92
CA GLU A 160 19.03 22.53 -18.49
C GLU A 160 19.22 21.31 -19.40
N ARG A 161 18.70 20.15 -18.98
CA ARG A 161 18.72 18.91 -19.76
C ARG A 161 17.90 19.04 -21.05
N LEU A 162 16.69 19.60 -20.97
CA LEU A 162 15.85 19.86 -22.14
C LEU A 162 16.56 20.78 -23.14
N LEU A 163 17.15 21.88 -22.68
CA LEU A 163 17.88 22.82 -23.54
C LEU A 163 19.06 22.14 -24.24
N ARG A 164 19.74 21.20 -23.60
CA ARG A 164 20.85 20.48 -24.22
C ARG A 164 20.37 19.43 -25.22
N ASP A 165 19.35 18.66 -24.86
CA ASP A 165 19.02 17.41 -25.56
C ASP A 165 17.90 17.55 -26.60
N LEU A 166 17.13 18.65 -26.58
CA LEU A 166 16.07 18.89 -27.58
C LEU A 166 16.56 19.46 -28.91
N ARG A 167 17.83 19.91 -28.99
CA ARG A 167 18.38 20.52 -30.19
C ARG A 167 18.21 19.67 -31.46
N PRO A 168 18.35 18.33 -31.45
CA PRO A 168 18.10 17.50 -32.63
C PRO A 168 16.65 17.54 -33.11
N ALA A 169 15.68 17.74 -32.20
CA ALA A 169 14.26 17.79 -32.53
C ALA A 169 13.82 19.15 -33.11
N PHE A 170 14.68 20.19 -33.13
CA PHE A 170 14.32 21.52 -33.64
C PHE A 170 15.40 22.08 -34.59
N PRO A 171 15.05 22.54 -35.80
CA PRO A 171 15.99 23.15 -36.73
C PRO A 171 16.72 24.35 -36.11
N ALA A 172 17.98 24.54 -36.50
CA ALA A 172 18.81 25.65 -36.00
C ALA A 172 18.14 27.03 -36.19
N ALA A 173 17.40 27.21 -37.29
CA ALA A 173 16.66 28.46 -37.59
C ALA A 173 15.55 28.77 -36.57
N HIS A 174 15.04 27.78 -35.85
CA HIS A 174 13.96 27.94 -34.87
C HIS A 174 14.47 27.88 -33.42
N TRP A 175 15.73 27.47 -33.20
CA TRP A 175 16.26 27.15 -31.89
C TRP A 175 16.26 28.32 -30.91
N ASP A 176 16.54 29.54 -31.37
CA ASP A 176 16.55 30.71 -30.49
C ASP A 176 15.15 31.00 -29.93
N ALA A 177 14.12 30.95 -30.78
CA ALA A 177 12.73 31.11 -30.36
C ALA A 177 12.28 29.96 -29.45
N VAL A 178 12.62 28.71 -29.79
CA VAL A 178 12.30 27.51 -29.01
C VAL A 178 12.95 27.55 -27.64
N SER A 179 14.24 27.87 -27.56
CA SER A 179 14.99 27.93 -26.31
C SER A 179 14.56 29.11 -25.43
N ALA A 180 14.12 30.24 -26.03
CA ALA A 180 13.48 31.32 -25.30
C ALA A 180 12.12 30.89 -24.73
N ALA A 181 11.28 30.23 -25.53
CA ALA A 181 10.00 29.69 -25.09
C ALA A 181 10.14 28.65 -23.96
N LEU A 182 11.14 27.76 -24.05
CA LEU A 182 11.49 26.81 -22.98
C LEU A 182 11.80 27.54 -21.67
N ARG A 183 12.65 28.57 -21.72
CA ARG A 183 13.01 29.37 -20.54
C ARG A 183 11.81 30.14 -19.97
N SER A 184 10.97 30.71 -20.82
CA SER A 184 9.75 31.39 -20.38
C SER A 184 8.80 30.42 -19.68
N CYS A 185 8.55 29.25 -20.27
CA CYS A 185 7.72 28.20 -19.68
C CYS A 185 8.28 27.68 -18.35
N ALA A 186 9.61 27.60 -18.24
CA ALA A 186 10.32 27.22 -17.03
C ALA A 186 10.23 28.27 -15.92
N ALA A 187 10.26 29.56 -16.28
CA ALA A 187 10.19 30.68 -15.36
C ALA A 187 8.77 31.02 -14.90
N GLU A 188 7.74 30.48 -15.56
CA GLU A 188 6.36 30.65 -15.12
C GLU A 188 6.19 30.09 -13.69
N PRO A 189 5.69 30.90 -12.74
CA PRO A 189 5.16 30.34 -11.51
C PRO A 189 4.00 29.41 -11.86
N ARG A 190 3.97 28.25 -11.20
CA ARG A 190 3.05 27.10 -11.36
C ARG A 190 1.80 27.37 -12.21
N PRO A 191 1.46 26.53 -13.20
CA PRO A 191 0.05 26.37 -13.54
C PRO A 191 -0.61 25.58 -12.40
N ASP A 192 -1.31 26.28 -11.51
CA ASP A 192 -2.14 25.66 -10.46
C ASP A 192 -3.41 24.97 -11.02
N ASP A 193 -3.57 24.80 -12.35
CA ASP A 193 -4.69 24.03 -12.91
C ASP A 193 -4.29 22.57 -13.14
N TRP A 194 -4.85 21.70 -12.30
CA TRP A 194 -4.78 20.24 -12.35
C TRP A 194 -5.00 19.66 -13.75
N LYS A 195 -5.77 20.34 -14.63
CA LYS A 195 -6.01 19.90 -16.02
C LYS A 195 -4.73 19.80 -16.83
N ARG A 196 -3.75 20.68 -16.60
CA ARG A 196 -2.47 20.63 -17.33
C ARG A 196 -1.65 19.42 -16.91
N TRP A 197 -1.60 19.18 -15.61
CA TRP A 197 -0.90 18.02 -15.05
C TRP A 197 -1.59 16.69 -15.40
N ARG A 198 -2.92 16.67 -15.51
CA ARG A 198 -3.67 15.51 -15.99
C ARG A 198 -3.13 14.97 -17.31
N ARG A 199 -2.87 15.84 -18.29
CA ARG A 199 -2.30 15.41 -19.59
C ARG A 199 -0.89 14.86 -19.47
N VAL A 200 -0.08 15.38 -18.53
CA VAL A 200 1.26 14.85 -18.24
C VAL A 200 1.15 13.42 -17.73
N TRP A 201 0.18 13.12 -16.87
CA TRP A 201 -0.03 11.78 -16.31
C TRP A 201 -0.71 10.82 -17.30
N GLU A 202 -1.60 11.29 -18.18
CA GLU A 202 -2.15 10.46 -19.26
C GLU A 202 -1.04 10.02 -20.24
N ALA A 203 -0.02 10.86 -20.42
CA ALA A 203 1.12 10.59 -21.29
C ALA A 203 2.21 9.73 -20.65
N VAL A 204 2.21 9.53 -19.32
CA VAL A 204 3.24 8.74 -18.63
C VAL A 204 3.05 7.24 -18.87
N ARG A 205 4.16 6.51 -18.91
CA ARG A 205 4.24 5.06 -19.03
C ARG A 205 5.02 4.55 -17.82
N ALA A 206 4.43 3.60 -17.10
CA ALA A 206 4.87 3.24 -15.76
C ALA A 206 5.75 1.96 -15.73
N PRO A 207 6.65 1.83 -14.72
CA PRO A 207 7.50 0.66 -14.50
C PRO A 207 6.75 -0.65 -14.14
N ASP A 208 5.60 -0.58 -13.48
CA ASP A 208 4.71 -1.70 -13.12
C ASP A 208 4.38 -2.62 -14.31
N HIS A 209 4.22 -2.02 -15.50
CA HIS A 209 4.04 -2.72 -16.76
C HIS A 209 5.26 -3.55 -17.14
N HIS A 210 6.46 -3.16 -16.74
CA HIS A 210 7.69 -3.90 -17.02
C HIS A 210 7.75 -5.21 -16.22
N ALA A 211 7.29 -5.22 -14.97
CA ALA A 211 7.13 -6.45 -14.17
C ALA A 211 6.09 -7.40 -14.80
N LEU A 212 4.95 -6.86 -15.22
CA LEU A 212 3.94 -7.59 -15.98
C LEU A 212 4.46 -8.13 -17.31
N LEU A 213 5.30 -7.39 -18.02
CA LEU A 213 5.92 -7.81 -19.28
C LEU A 213 6.96 -8.92 -19.06
N ILE A 214 7.73 -8.88 -17.96
CA ILE A 214 8.64 -9.97 -17.57
C ILE A 214 7.82 -11.24 -17.27
N LEU A 215 6.74 -11.13 -16.50
CA LEU A 215 5.86 -12.26 -16.18
C LEU A 215 5.14 -12.82 -17.42
N ALA A 216 4.71 -11.94 -18.33
CA ALA A 216 4.11 -12.33 -19.61
C ALA A 216 5.13 -13.04 -20.54
N ALA A 217 6.40 -12.62 -20.51
CA ALA A 217 7.47 -13.30 -21.21
C ALA A 217 7.76 -14.68 -20.59
N ALA A 218 7.81 -14.77 -19.26
CA ALA A 218 8.01 -16.02 -18.52
C ALA A 218 6.91 -17.06 -18.79
N ARG A 219 5.63 -16.64 -18.99
CA ARG A 219 4.54 -17.55 -19.39
C ARG A 219 4.74 -18.20 -20.76
N ARG A 220 5.58 -17.62 -21.64
CA ARG A 220 5.76 -18.13 -23.01
C ARG A 220 6.70 -19.34 -23.10
N GLY A 221 7.23 -19.84 -21.98
CA GLY A 221 7.95 -21.12 -21.91
C GLY A 221 9.10 -21.23 -22.91
N GLY A 222 9.94 -20.19 -23.02
CA GLY A 222 11.10 -20.16 -23.89
C GLY A 222 10.85 -19.75 -25.36
N VAL A 223 9.64 -19.28 -25.72
CA VAL A 223 9.44 -18.59 -27.01
C VAL A 223 10.01 -17.17 -26.91
N PRO A 224 11.00 -16.81 -27.75
CA PRO A 224 11.61 -15.48 -27.69
C PRO A 224 10.58 -14.37 -27.83
N ALA A 225 10.69 -13.33 -27.00
CA ALA A 225 9.92 -12.12 -27.22
C ALA A 225 10.26 -11.53 -28.59
N THR A 226 9.25 -11.16 -29.38
CA THR A 226 9.42 -10.53 -30.69
C THR A 226 8.66 -9.20 -30.77
N GLY A 227 9.11 -8.32 -31.67
CA GLY A 227 8.48 -7.03 -31.91
C GLY A 227 8.39 -6.17 -30.64
N ASP A 228 7.19 -5.64 -30.38
CA ASP A 228 6.87 -4.75 -29.25
C ASP A 228 7.39 -5.27 -27.90
N LEU A 229 7.18 -6.56 -27.61
CA LEU A 229 7.53 -7.15 -26.32
C LEU A 229 9.06 -7.18 -26.10
N SER A 230 9.83 -7.50 -27.15
CA SER A 230 11.30 -7.55 -27.09
C SER A 230 11.92 -6.17 -26.83
N ALA A 231 11.40 -5.13 -27.50
CA ALA A 231 11.82 -3.76 -27.26
C ALA A 231 11.54 -3.36 -25.80
N ARG A 232 10.35 -3.65 -25.28
CA ARG A 232 10.00 -3.29 -23.90
C ARG A 232 10.85 -4.01 -22.85
N LEU A 233 11.17 -5.29 -23.06
CA LEU A 233 12.04 -6.07 -22.16
C LEU A 233 13.48 -5.51 -22.11
N ARG A 234 14.01 -5.01 -23.22
CA ARG A 234 15.34 -4.35 -23.25
C ARG A 234 15.37 -2.98 -22.57
N MET A 235 14.23 -2.29 -22.49
CA MET A 235 14.12 -1.01 -21.79
C MET A 235 14.19 -1.18 -20.26
N VAL A 236 13.59 -2.24 -19.72
CA VAL A 236 13.39 -2.45 -18.27
C VAL A 236 14.61 -2.12 -17.40
N PRO A 237 15.84 -2.57 -17.72
CA PRO A 237 16.97 -2.41 -16.80
C PRO A 237 17.48 -0.96 -16.70
N ALA A 238 17.16 -0.12 -17.69
CA ALA A 238 17.71 1.23 -17.80
C ALA A 238 16.64 2.32 -17.73
N VAL A 239 15.38 1.98 -17.95
CA VAL A 239 14.25 2.91 -18.07
C VAL A 239 13.34 2.77 -16.86
N GLY A 240 13.19 3.87 -16.10
CA GLY A 240 12.14 4.01 -15.10
C GLY A 240 10.85 4.51 -15.74
N TRP A 241 10.35 5.64 -15.22
CA TRP A 241 9.17 6.31 -15.77
C TRP A 241 9.51 6.98 -17.10
N TRP A 242 8.61 6.94 -18.07
CA TRP A 242 8.86 7.60 -19.36
C TRP A 242 7.59 8.13 -20.03
N TRP A 243 7.74 9.09 -20.94
CA TRP A 243 6.65 9.74 -21.68
C TRP A 243 6.90 9.62 -23.17
N ALA A 244 5.96 8.98 -23.87
CA ALA A 244 6.00 8.83 -25.31
C ALA A 244 5.31 10.03 -25.99
N LEU A 245 6.07 10.93 -26.62
CA LEU A 245 5.55 12.05 -27.41
C LEU A 245 5.82 11.84 -28.90
N GLY A 246 5.22 12.68 -29.75
CA GLY A 246 5.20 12.57 -31.21
C GLY A 246 6.57 12.33 -31.85
N GLY A 247 7.56 13.15 -31.50
CA GLY A 247 8.95 13.06 -31.98
C GLY A 247 9.99 13.13 -30.86
N ILE A 248 9.56 13.09 -29.60
CA ILE A 248 10.42 13.18 -28.42
C ILE A 248 10.03 12.06 -27.45
N ALA A 249 11.01 11.41 -26.84
CA ALA A 249 10.79 10.55 -25.68
C ALA A 249 11.45 11.19 -24.46
N VAL A 250 10.71 11.31 -23.36
CA VAL A 250 11.27 11.73 -22.06
C VAL A 250 11.41 10.50 -21.19
N VAL A 251 12.60 10.28 -20.63
CA VAL A 251 12.93 9.06 -19.89
C VAL A 251 13.54 9.44 -18.55
N ALA A 252 12.96 8.95 -17.45
CA ALA A 252 13.57 8.99 -16.14
C ALA A 252 14.44 7.74 -15.92
N ALA A 253 15.62 7.94 -15.35
CA ALA A 253 16.44 6.86 -14.84
C ALA A 253 15.68 6.10 -13.72
N PRO A 254 15.96 4.80 -13.52
CA PRO A 254 15.47 4.09 -12.35
C PRO A 254 16.04 4.71 -11.06
N PRO A 255 15.44 4.43 -9.89
CA PRO A 255 16.00 4.85 -8.61
C PRO A 255 17.46 4.39 -8.46
N ALA A 256 18.28 5.21 -7.80
CA ALA A 256 19.64 4.86 -7.43
C ALA A 256 19.67 3.93 -6.20
N GLU A 257 18.70 4.05 -5.30
CA GLU A 257 18.51 3.18 -4.14
C GLU A 257 17.03 2.82 -3.97
N VAL A 258 16.79 1.58 -3.57
CA VAL A 258 15.48 1.02 -3.20
C VAL A 258 15.71 0.14 -1.99
N HIS A 259 14.88 0.32 -0.97
CA HIS A 259 14.89 -0.47 0.26
C HIS A 259 13.50 -1.00 0.54
N THR A 260 13.43 -2.26 0.96
CA THR A 260 12.20 -2.97 1.28
C THR A 260 12.33 -3.70 2.61
N ASP A 261 11.19 -4.03 3.22
CA ASP A 261 11.14 -4.97 4.33
C ASP A 261 11.20 -6.42 3.83
N GLN A 262 11.09 -7.38 4.75
CA GLN A 262 11.11 -8.81 4.45
C GLN A 262 9.93 -9.28 3.59
N LEU A 263 8.87 -8.46 3.48
CA LEU A 263 7.69 -8.73 2.66
C LEU A 263 7.78 -8.03 1.29
N GLY A 264 8.94 -7.43 0.96
CA GLY A 264 9.15 -6.72 -0.30
C GLY A 264 8.46 -5.36 -0.37
N ARG A 265 7.95 -4.82 0.74
CA ARG A 265 7.26 -3.52 0.76
C ARG A 265 8.28 -2.40 0.95
N LEU A 266 8.09 -1.26 0.31
CA LEU A 266 8.99 -0.10 0.48
C LEU A 266 9.12 0.27 1.96
N HIS A 267 10.33 0.18 2.48
CA HIS A 267 10.60 0.37 3.90
C HIS A 267 12.09 0.70 4.11
N ARG A 268 12.36 1.65 5.01
CA ARG A 268 13.71 1.88 5.53
C ARG A 268 13.66 2.52 6.90
N GLU A 269 14.51 2.06 7.81
CA GLU A 269 14.53 2.52 9.21
C GLU A 269 15.37 3.79 9.44
N ASP A 270 16.29 4.13 8.53
CA ASP A 270 17.32 5.15 8.74
C ASP A 270 17.43 6.15 7.58
N GLY A 271 16.40 6.24 6.74
CA GLY A 271 16.40 7.17 5.61
C GLY A 271 15.32 6.88 4.57
N PRO A 272 15.48 7.40 3.34
CA PRO A 272 14.49 7.19 2.30
C PRO A 272 14.51 5.75 1.77
N ALA A 273 13.32 5.16 1.66
CA ALA A 273 13.12 3.86 1.03
C ALA A 273 13.41 3.89 -0.47
N VAL A 274 13.24 5.04 -1.14
CA VAL A 274 13.57 5.23 -2.55
C VAL A 274 14.37 6.51 -2.72
N ARG A 275 15.49 6.46 -3.45
CA ARG A 275 16.33 7.63 -3.75
C ARG A 275 16.75 7.69 -5.20
N TYR A 276 16.61 8.85 -5.83
CA TYR A 276 17.04 9.15 -7.19
C TYR A 276 18.33 9.98 -7.21
N ALA A 277 18.99 10.02 -8.37
CA ALA A 277 20.31 10.64 -8.52
C ALA A 277 20.32 12.16 -8.33
N ASP A 278 19.18 12.83 -8.56
CA ASP A 278 19.03 14.28 -8.36
C ASP A 278 18.68 14.67 -6.92
N GLY A 279 18.48 13.70 -6.02
CA GLY A 279 18.07 13.91 -4.63
C GLY A 279 16.57 13.79 -4.38
N PHE A 280 15.75 13.54 -5.41
CA PHE A 280 14.35 13.17 -5.22
C PHE A 280 14.27 11.84 -4.46
N ALA A 281 13.49 11.80 -3.38
CA ALA A 281 13.51 10.68 -2.45
C ALA A 281 12.20 10.53 -1.66
N HIS A 282 11.91 9.32 -1.20
CA HIS A 282 10.67 8.96 -0.50
C HIS A 282 10.97 8.16 0.76
N HIS A 283 10.32 8.53 1.85
CA HIS A 283 10.33 7.76 3.08
C HIS A 283 9.07 6.92 3.12
N CYS A 284 9.25 5.61 3.30
CA CYS A 284 8.17 4.65 3.41
C CYS A 284 8.40 3.79 4.64
N TRP A 285 7.32 3.43 5.31
CA TRP A 285 7.34 2.54 6.46
C TRP A 285 6.35 1.41 6.24
N GLY A 286 6.82 0.23 5.84
CA GLY A 286 5.95 -0.92 5.57
C GLY A 286 4.98 -0.60 4.44
N GLY A 287 5.51 -0.24 3.26
CA GLY A 287 4.74 0.00 2.03
C GLY A 287 4.13 1.40 1.89
N GLY A 288 3.74 2.04 2.98
CA GLY A 288 3.07 3.34 2.94
C GLY A 288 4.01 4.53 3.16
N LEU A 289 3.68 5.66 2.53
CA LEU A 289 4.43 6.91 2.63
C LEU A 289 4.34 7.50 4.03
N VAL A 290 5.48 7.96 4.55
CA VAL A 290 5.57 8.63 5.86
C VAL A 290 6.42 9.91 5.75
N PRO A 291 6.18 10.92 6.61
CA PRO A 291 7.05 12.07 6.70
C PRO A 291 8.50 11.61 6.95
N ALA A 292 9.47 12.28 6.34
CA ALA A 292 10.88 12.05 6.61
C ALA A 292 11.20 12.13 8.10
N GLY A 293 10.64 13.13 8.80
CA GLY A 293 10.84 13.30 10.25
C GLY A 293 10.32 12.12 11.10
N LEU A 294 9.37 11.32 10.58
CA LEU A 294 8.91 10.10 11.25
C LEU A 294 9.99 9.02 11.21
N VAL A 295 10.86 9.00 10.20
CA VAL A 295 11.95 8.03 10.01
C VAL A 295 13.29 8.55 10.52
N ASP A 296 13.67 9.79 10.21
CA ASP A 296 14.96 10.35 10.63
C ASP A 296 14.78 11.85 10.95
N PRO A 297 15.00 12.27 12.22
CA PRO A 297 15.52 11.50 13.37
C PRO A 297 14.52 10.51 13.99
N GLY A 298 13.24 10.57 13.59
CA GLY A 298 12.16 9.82 14.20
C GLY A 298 11.37 10.66 15.21
N TRP A 299 10.06 10.42 15.29
CA TRP A 299 9.21 11.07 16.27
C TRP A 299 9.35 10.42 17.65
N SER A 300 9.33 11.24 18.71
CA SER A 300 9.36 10.73 20.08
C SER A 300 8.03 10.11 20.48
N ALA A 301 8.04 9.17 21.42
CA ALA A 301 6.82 8.57 21.96
C ALA A 301 5.88 9.62 22.57
N GLU A 302 6.45 10.66 23.21
CA GLU A 302 5.72 11.79 23.75
C GLU A 302 5.02 12.63 22.66
N ASP A 303 5.74 12.96 21.57
CA ASP A 303 5.18 13.71 20.44
C ASP A 303 3.98 12.98 19.83
N VAL A 304 4.11 11.66 19.66
CA VAL A 304 3.06 10.81 19.05
C VAL A 304 1.76 10.88 19.86
N VAL A 305 1.85 10.91 21.20
CA VAL A 305 0.68 10.98 22.09
C VAL A 305 0.15 12.40 22.23
N ARG A 306 1.03 13.40 22.41
CA ARG A 306 0.63 14.78 22.77
C ARG A 306 0.24 15.64 21.58
N ALA A 307 0.79 15.39 20.39
CA ALA A 307 0.45 16.17 19.21
C ALA A 307 -1.03 15.98 18.87
N SER A 308 -1.73 17.08 18.66
CA SER A 308 -3.07 17.08 18.08
C SER A 308 -3.02 16.53 16.65
N ASP A 309 -4.16 16.02 16.18
CA ASP A 309 -4.25 15.57 14.78
C ASP A 309 -3.84 16.68 13.82
N GLU A 310 -4.28 17.92 14.06
CA GLU A 310 -3.92 19.07 13.21
C GLU A 310 -2.41 19.33 13.15
N GLU A 311 -1.69 19.12 14.24
CA GLU A 311 -0.23 19.25 14.24
C GLU A 311 0.46 18.13 13.44
N LEU A 312 -0.01 16.88 13.56
CA LEU A 312 0.52 15.76 12.77
C LEU A 312 0.21 15.92 11.28
N ARG A 313 -1.01 16.36 10.97
CA ARG A 313 -1.40 16.76 9.61
C ARG A 313 -0.51 17.88 9.11
N GLY A 314 -0.25 18.91 9.91
CA GLY A 314 0.65 20.01 9.56
C GLY A 314 2.10 19.57 9.36
N ARG A 315 2.60 18.57 10.09
CA ARG A 315 3.91 17.92 9.84
C ARG A 315 3.89 17.23 8.46
N ALA A 316 2.87 16.42 8.20
CA ALA A 316 2.68 15.75 6.92
C ALA A 316 2.54 16.74 5.75
N VAL A 317 1.73 17.80 5.86
CA VAL A 317 1.60 18.87 4.84
C VAL A 317 2.94 19.54 4.57
N ARG A 318 3.75 19.83 5.59
CA ARG A 318 5.04 20.50 5.40
C ARG A 318 6.05 19.62 4.66
N GLU A 319 6.02 18.32 4.89
CA GLU A 319 6.99 17.40 4.28
C GLU A 319 6.48 16.80 2.95
N PHE A 320 5.17 16.62 2.82
CA PHE A 320 4.53 16.09 1.62
C PHE A 320 4.05 17.16 0.64
N GLY A 321 3.57 18.29 1.13
CA GLY A 321 2.79 19.29 0.38
C GLY A 321 1.28 19.16 0.62
N ALA A 322 0.53 20.26 0.50
CA ALA A 322 -0.88 20.33 0.86
C ALA A 322 -1.82 19.52 -0.05
N ALA A 323 -1.58 19.53 -1.37
CA ALA A 323 -2.39 18.73 -2.31
C ALA A 323 -2.09 17.23 -2.19
N SER A 324 -0.84 16.91 -1.86
CA SER A 324 -0.36 15.56 -1.56
C SER A 324 -1.01 14.99 -0.31
N TYR A 325 -1.04 15.84 0.72
CA TYR A 325 -1.65 15.55 1.99
C TYR A 325 -3.15 15.25 1.90
N ALA A 326 -3.90 15.92 1.01
CA ALA A 326 -5.33 15.67 0.81
C ALA A 326 -5.65 14.40 0.00
N ALA A 327 -4.67 13.84 -0.72
CA ALA A 327 -4.86 12.70 -1.62
C ALA A 327 -4.46 11.34 -1.00
N ALA A 328 -3.64 11.34 0.05
CA ALA A 328 -3.04 10.11 0.59
C ALA A 328 -4.03 9.24 1.39
N LEU A 329 -4.92 9.83 2.19
CA LEU A 329 -5.95 9.15 2.97
C LEU A 329 -7.08 10.16 3.29
N PRO A 330 -8.30 9.70 3.65
CA PRO A 330 -9.29 10.56 4.29
C PRO A 330 -8.66 11.32 5.48
N ALA A 331 -8.97 12.61 5.64
CA ALA A 331 -8.27 13.50 6.58
C ALA A 331 -8.35 13.03 8.05
N ASP A 332 -9.38 12.26 8.38
CA ASP A 332 -9.63 11.59 9.66
C ASP A 332 -8.77 10.34 9.86
N ARG A 333 -8.29 9.68 8.79
CA ARG A 333 -7.44 8.47 8.87
C ARG A 333 -5.94 8.77 8.88
N ILE A 334 -5.51 9.95 8.43
CA ILE A 334 -4.08 10.31 8.33
C ILE A 334 -3.38 10.30 9.70
N ALA A 335 -3.91 11.05 10.67
CA ALA A 335 -3.25 11.19 11.96
C ALA A 335 -3.18 9.85 12.73
N PRO A 336 -4.25 9.04 12.80
CA PRO A 336 -4.17 7.68 13.33
C PRO A 336 -3.12 6.81 12.63
N ASP A 337 -3.06 6.81 11.29
CA ASP A 337 -2.07 6.02 10.55
C ASP A 337 -0.62 6.47 10.82
N LEU A 338 -0.38 7.78 10.90
CA LEU A 338 0.94 8.32 11.24
C LEU A 338 1.36 7.95 12.67
N ARG A 339 0.43 7.99 13.63
CA ARG A 339 0.72 7.55 15.00
C ARG A 339 1.03 6.07 15.04
N ARG A 340 0.21 5.25 14.36
CA ARG A 340 0.42 3.81 14.20
C ARG A 340 1.82 3.50 13.69
N ARG A 341 2.20 4.05 12.53
CA ARG A 341 3.53 3.85 11.93
C ARG A 341 4.67 4.37 12.81
N ALA A 342 4.46 5.44 13.57
CA ALA A 342 5.43 5.93 14.53
C ALA A 342 5.60 4.96 15.73
N VAL A 343 4.51 4.36 16.21
CA VAL A 343 4.56 3.31 17.25
C VAL A 343 5.24 2.05 16.71
N ASP A 344 4.93 1.62 15.48
CA ASP A 344 5.60 0.49 14.82
C ASP A 344 7.12 0.71 14.75
N ARG A 345 7.53 1.92 14.39
CA ARG A 345 8.93 2.31 14.36
C ARG A 345 9.60 2.28 15.73
N LEU A 346 8.94 2.82 16.74
CA LEU A 346 9.48 2.84 18.09
C LEU A 346 9.54 1.44 18.68
N GLY A 347 8.57 0.59 18.30
CA GLY A 347 8.24 -0.65 18.99
C GLY A 347 7.39 -0.38 20.23
N TRP A 348 6.39 -1.23 20.46
CA TRP A 348 5.40 -1.04 21.53
C TRP A 348 6.01 -0.94 22.93
N ALA A 349 7.06 -1.69 23.25
CA ALA A 349 7.67 -1.60 24.59
C ALA A 349 8.44 -0.30 24.81
N ARG A 350 9.24 0.14 23.82
CA ARG A 350 9.91 1.43 23.90
C ARG A 350 8.88 2.55 23.98
N PHE A 351 7.85 2.48 23.14
CA PHE A 351 6.74 3.42 23.18
C PHE A 351 6.08 3.45 24.56
N ALA A 352 5.73 2.31 25.14
CA ALA A 352 5.11 2.25 26.46
C ALA A 352 6.03 2.70 27.61
N ALA A 353 7.35 2.59 27.45
CA ALA A 353 8.33 3.06 28.43
C ALA A 353 8.58 4.58 28.35
N GLU A 354 8.55 5.15 27.14
CA GLU A 354 8.83 6.58 26.89
C GLU A 354 7.57 7.45 26.84
N ALA A 355 6.44 6.90 26.41
CA ALA A 355 5.18 7.61 26.35
C ALA A 355 4.56 7.73 27.75
N PRO A 356 3.79 8.80 28.01
CA PRO A 356 3.08 8.98 29.26
C PRO A 356 1.80 8.12 29.31
N LEU A 357 1.92 6.79 29.15
CA LEU A 357 0.79 5.87 29.26
C LEU A 357 0.38 5.68 30.72
N ALA A 358 -0.92 5.62 30.98
CA ALA A 358 -1.44 5.33 32.31
C ALA A 358 -1.28 3.84 32.59
N ARG A 359 -0.52 3.48 33.63
CA ARG A 359 -0.41 2.08 34.06
C ARG A 359 -1.69 1.65 34.76
N VAL A 360 -2.35 0.62 34.23
CA VAL A 360 -3.58 0.02 34.74
C VAL A 360 -3.25 -0.98 35.85
N ALA A 361 -2.28 -1.87 35.60
CA ALA A 361 -1.90 -2.94 36.52
C ALA A 361 -0.44 -3.40 36.35
N GLY A 362 0.05 -4.15 37.34
CA GLY A 362 1.41 -4.70 37.39
C GLY A 362 2.48 -3.74 37.96
N PRO A 363 3.75 -4.19 38.02
CA PRO A 363 4.28 -5.43 37.46
C PRO A 363 3.78 -6.69 38.18
N VAL A 364 3.43 -7.73 37.41
CA VAL A 364 3.07 -9.07 37.91
C VAL A 364 4.08 -10.09 37.35
N PRO A 365 4.65 -11.01 38.15
CA PRO A 365 5.53 -12.06 37.63
C PRO A 365 4.84 -12.91 36.57
N ASP A 366 5.55 -13.26 35.50
CA ASP A 366 5.07 -14.20 34.48
C ASP A 366 5.34 -15.65 34.96
N PRO A 367 4.31 -16.45 35.28
CA PRO A 367 4.51 -17.84 35.72
C PRO A 367 5.10 -18.72 34.62
N GLY A 368 4.88 -18.38 33.35
CA GLY A 368 5.41 -19.10 32.20
C GLY A 368 6.89 -18.82 31.95
N ASP A 369 7.43 -17.73 32.49
CA ASP A 369 8.83 -17.33 32.30
C ASP A 369 9.43 -16.70 33.58
N PRO A 370 9.98 -17.54 34.50
CA PRO A 370 10.52 -17.07 35.76
C PRO A 370 11.60 -15.99 35.61
N GLY A 371 11.41 -14.86 36.30
CA GLY A 371 12.29 -13.69 36.21
C GLY A 371 11.78 -12.62 35.26
N CYS A 372 10.66 -12.87 34.58
CA CYS A 372 9.95 -11.89 33.77
C CYS A 372 8.76 -11.30 34.53
N ALA A 373 8.37 -10.08 34.19
CA ALA A 373 7.18 -9.43 34.73
C ALA A 373 6.38 -8.69 33.65
N LEU A 374 5.06 -8.73 33.78
CA LEU A 374 4.09 -8.13 32.88
C LEU A 374 3.51 -6.85 33.50
N THR A 375 3.41 -5.80 32.71
CA THR A 375 2.72 -4.56 33.06
C THR A 375 1.64 -4.27 32.03
N LEU A 376 0.54 -3.65 32.47
CA LEU A 376 -0.60 -3.32 31.62
C LEU A 376 -0.80 -1.81 31.63
N HIS A 377 -0.90 -1.21 30.45
CA HIS A 377 -1.05 0.23 30.27
C HIS A 377 -2.21 0.55 29.34
N ASP A 378 -2.90 1.66 29.61
CA ASP A 378 -3.91 2.21 28.71
C ASP A 378 -3.25 2.80 27.46
N VAL A 379 -3.81 2.47 26.31
CA VAL A 379 -3.43 3.03 25.00
C VAL A 379 -4.49 4.08 24.65
N PRO A 380 -4.15 5.38 24.62
CA PRO A 380 -5.08 6.44 24.28
C PRO A 380 -5.77 6.21 22.93
N ALA A 381 -7.09 6.40 22.86
CA ALA A 381 -7.88 6.23 21.63
C ALA A 381 -7.34 7.04 20.44
N VAL A 382 -6.64 8.15 20.69
CA VAL A 382 -6.00 8.98 19.66
C VAL A 382 -4.98 8.20 18.80
N LEU A 383 -4.43 7.09 19.31
CA LEU A 383 -3.45 6.25 18.61
C LEU A 383 -4.09 5.29 17.61
N LEU A 384 -5.13 4.57 18.03
CA LEU A 384 -5.75 3.48 17.25
C LEU A 384 -7.17 3.84 16.74
N GLY A 385 -7.62 5.07 16.99
CA GLY A 385 -9.00 5.50 16.78
C GLY A 385 -10.00 4.91 17.78
N ARG A 386 -9.53 4.16 18.78
CA ARG A 386 -10.33 3.43 19.75
C ARG A 386 -9.51 3.05 20.98
N ASP A 387 -10.19 2.80 22.09
CA ASP A 387 -9.52 2.37 23.31
C ASP A 387 -8.93 0.96 23.14
N ALA A 388 -7.71 0.80 23.66
CA ALA A 388 -7.04 -0.47 23.80
C ALA A 388 -6.15 -0.42 25.03
N ARG A 389 -5.58 -1.55 25.38
CA ARG A 389 -4.49 -1.64 26.35
C ARG A 389 -3.29 -2.33 25.72
N VAL A 390 -2.13 -2.17 26.32
CA VAL A 390 -0.91 -2.88 25.91
C VAL A 390 -0.32 -3.59 27.11
N VAL A 391 -0.06 -4.89 26.96
CA VAL A 391 0.77 -5.65 27.90
C VAL A 391 2.21 -5.52 27.45
N VAL A 392 3.10 -5.15 28.37
CA VAL A 392 4.54 -5.06 28.14
C VAL A 392 5.25 -6.01 29.08
N ARG A 393 6.12 -6.84 28.50
CA ARG A 393 6.99 -7.76 29.21
C ARG A 393 8.32 -7.09 29.53
N SER A 394 8.78 -7.33 30.75
CA SER A 394 10.11 -6.94 31.23
C SER A 394 10.87 -8.17 31.72
N GLY A 395 12.17 -8.25 31.42
CA GLY A 395 13.06 -9.35 31.77
C GLY A 395 13.03 -10.54 30.80
N GLY A 396 14.05 -11.39 30.94
CA GLY A 396 14.24 -12.61 30.14
C GLY A 396 14.67 -12.37 28.69
N ALA A 397 14.52 -13.40 27.85
CA ALA A 397 14.93 -13.35 26.44
C ALA A 397 14.02 -12.47 25.55
N TRP A 398 12.80 -12.20 26.02
CA TRP A 398 11.78 -11.38 25.34
C TRP A 398 11.51 -10.08 26.10
N ASP A 399 12.53 -9.53 26.77
CA ASP A 399 12.46 -8.23 27.42
C ASP A 399 12.07 -7.16 26.38
N GLY A 400 11.04 -6.37 26.69
CA GLY A 400 10.49 -5.40 25.75
C GLY A 400 9.56 -6.00 24.68
N ALA A 401 9.12 -7.25 24.81
CA ALA A 401 7.98 -7.72 24.02
C ALA A 401 6.69 -7.02 24.49
N ALA A 402 5.76 -6.78 23.57
CA ALA A 402 4.46 -6.20 23.91
C ALA A 402 3.37 -6.66 22.95
N ILE A 403 2.12 -6.65 23.43
CA ILE A 403 0.94 -7.03 22.66
C ILE A 403 -0.24 -6.12 23.01
N LEU A 404 -1.04 -5.76 22.01
CA LEU A 404 -2.30 -5.06 22.25
C LEU A 404 -3.34 -6.04 22.81
N VAL A 405 -4.05 -5.57 23.82
CA VAL A 405 -5.10 -6.31 24.51
C VAL A 405 -6.35 -5.42 24.67
N PRO A 406 -7.49 -6.01 25.01
CA PRO A 406 -8.76 -5.28 25.05
C PRO A 406 -8.81 -4.18 26.11
N ALA A 407 -9.60 -3.16 25.81
CA ALA A 407 -9.69 -1.95 26.63
C ALA A 407 -10.24 -2.19 28.04
N ASP A 408 -10.95 -3.29 28.26
CA ASP A 408 -11.52 -3.65 29.56
C ASP A 408 -10.66 -4.65 30.36
N ALA A 409 -9.52 -5.09 29.81
CA ALA A 409 -8.63 -6.04 30.48
C ALA A 409 -8.07 -5.45 31.78
N ALA A 410 -8.35 -6.03 32.94
CA ALA A 410 -7.93 -5.48 34.24
C ALA A 410 -6.64 -6.12 34.78
N ASP A 411 -6.30 -7.31 34.32
CA ASP A 411 -5.17 -8.10 34.79
C ASP A 411 -4.16 -8.37 33.65
N PRO A 412 -2.86 -8.09 33.82
CA PRO A 412 -1.86 -8.27 32.76
C PRO A 412 -1.68 -9.73 32.33
N LEU A 413 -1.82 -10.68 33.26
CA LEU A 413 -1.59 -12.11 32.97
C LEU A 413 -2.77 -12.69 32.20
N GLU A 414 -4.00 -12.40 32.63
CA GLU A 414 -5.21 -12.79 31.89
C GLU A 414 -5.16 -12.22 30.46
N ALA A 415 -4.84 -10.92 30.35
CA ALA A 415 -4.80 -10.22 29.06
C ALA A 415 -3.75 -10.80 28.09
N ALA A 416 -2.55 -11.09 28.60
CA ALA A 416 -1.49 -11.75 27.81
C ALA A 416 -1.94 -13.12 27.27
N GLY A 417 -2.71 -13.85 28.07
CA GLY A 417 -3.24 -15.16 27.70
C GLY A 417 -4.20 -15.13 26.50
N TRP A 418 -4.91 -14.03 26.21
CA TRP A 418 -5.98 -14.04 25.20
C TRP A 418 -5.47 -14.33 23.78
N LEU A 419 -4.34 -13.74 23.41
CA LEU A 419 -3.71 -13.90 22.09
C LEU A 419 -2.47 -14.80 22.10
N GLY A 420 -2.12 -15.38 23.26
CA GLY A 420 -1.00 -16.32 23.40
C GLY A 420 0.36 -15.64 23.55
N PHE A 421 0.40 -14.47 24.19
CA PHE A 421 1.62 -13.69 24.31
C PHE A 421 2.69 -14.42 25.13
N GLY A 422 3.79 -14.83 24.47
CA GLY A 422 4.89 -15.55 25.09
C GLY A 422 4.64 -17.05 25.34
N ALA A 423 3.55 -17.61 24.81
CA ALA A 423 3.32 -19.06 24.87
C ALA A 423 4.37 -19.80 24.01
N PRO A 424 4.98 -20.89 24.51
CA PRO A 424 6.00 -21.63 23.75
C PRO A 424 5.41 -22.40 22.56
N GLU A 425 4.14 -22.78 22.67
CA GLU A 425 3.38 -23.47 21.62
C GLU A 425 1.96 -22.88 21.54
N PRO A 426 1.33 -22.91 20.35
CA PRO A 426 -0.07 -22.51 20.21
C PRO A 426 -1.00 -23.36 21.06
N ALA A 427 -2.02 -22.73 21.63
CA ALA A 427 -3.09 -23.45 22.30
C ALA A 427 -3.81 -24.38 21.29
N PRO A 428 -4.32 -25.54 21.73
CA PRO A 428 -5.15 -26.38 20.90
C PRO A 428 -6.32 -25.60 20.29
N LEU A 429 -6.75 -26.02 19.10
CA LEU A 429 -7.94 -25.46 18.49
C LEU A 429 -9.16 -25.64 19.42
N PRO A 430 -10.12 -24.70 19.42
CA PRO A 430 -11.32 -24.83 20.22
C PRO A 430 -12.04 -26.16 19.92
N GLU A 431 -12.42 -26.92 20.95
CA GLU A 431 -13.10 -28.22 20.78
C GLU A 431 -14.36 -28.10 19.93
N LEU A 432 -15.08 -26.98 20.06
CA LEU A 432 -16.26 -26.66 19.25
C LEU A 432 -15.92 -26.57 17.76
N LEU A 433 -14.76 -26.01 17.39
CA LEU A 433 -14.33 -25.94 15.99
C LEU A 433 -14.02 -27.34 15.45
N THR A 434 -13.32 -28.16 16.23
CA THR A 434 -13.03 -29.55 15.85
C THR A 434 -14.32 -30.33 15.64
N ARG A 435 -15.30 -30.18 16.54
CA ARG A 435 -16.64 -30.78 16.39
C ARG A 435 -17.34 -30.35 15.10
N VAL A 436 -17.28 -29.06 14.77
CA VAL A 436 -17.86 -28.54 13.52
C VAL A 436 -17.17 -29.15 12.30
N TRP A 437 -15.84 -29.21 12.26
CA TRP A 437 -15.12 -29.82 11.13
C TRP A 437 -15.38 -31.31 10.94
N GLU A 438 -15.75 -32.02 11.99
CA GLU A 438 -16.03 -33.46 11.95
C GLU A 438 -17.51 -33.79 11.65
N SER A 439 -18.40 -32.79 11.59
CA SER A 439 -19.84 -32.99 11.38
C SER A 439 -20.37 -32.19 10.19
N GLU A 440 -20.85 -32.89 9.15
CA GLU A 440 -21.53 -32.26 8.00
C GLU A 440 -22.78 -31.48 8.44
N GLU A 441 -23.55 -32.02 9.39
CA GLU A 441 -24.74 -31.36 9.95
C GLU A 441 -24.40 -30.01 10.59
N LEU A 442 -23.34 -29.95 11.40
CA LEU A 442 -22.90 -28.69 12.00
C LEU A 442 -22.30 -27.73 10.98
N GLN A 443 -21.71 -28.22 9.89
CA GLN A 443 -21.21 -27.39 8.80
C GLN A 443 -22.37 -26.79 8.00
N ASP A 444 -23.41 -27.56 7.71
CA ASP A 444 -24.62 -27.09 7.02
C ASP A 444 -25.36 -26.03 7.86
N LEU A 445 -25.49 -26.25 9.17
CA LEU A 445 -26.06 -25.25 10.08
C LEU A 445 -25.21 -23.98 10.14
N LEU A 446 -23.89 -24.10 10.19
CA LEU A 446 -22.99 -22.94 10.19
C LEU A 446 -23.07 -22.18 8.85
N ALA A 447 -23.19 -22.90 7.72
CA ALA A 447 -23.41 -22.30 6.41
C ALA A 447 -24.76 -21.57 6.33
N GLY A 448 -25.80 -22.07 7.02
CA GLY A 448 -27.08 -21.38 7.20
C GLY A 448 -27.01 -20.09 8.02
N LEU A 449 -25.90 -19.87 8.75
CA LEU A 449 -25.56 -18.62 9.42
C LEU A 449 -24.56 -17.77 8.60
N ASP A 450 -24.49 -18.01 7.29
CA ASP A 450 -23.55 -17.37 6.35
C ASP A 450 -22.08 -17.53 6.71
N CYS A 451 -21.72 -18.68 7.29
CA CYS A 451 -20.37 -19.01 7.72
C CYS A 451 -19.97 -20.38 7.16
N ALA A 452 -19.50 -20.39 5.91
CA ALA A 452 -19.24 -21.61 5.16
C ALA A 452 -17.77 -22.06 5.22
N LEU A 453 -17.55 -23.36 5.35
CA LEU A 453 -16.24 -24.01 5.46
C LEU A 453 -15.90 -24.83 4.20
N PRO A 454 -14.61 -25.03 3.85
CA PRO A 454 -13.45 -24.23 4.25
C PRO A 454 -13.36 -22.94 3.41
N HIS A 455 -12.61 -21.95 3.89
CA HIS A 455 -12.34 -20.74 3.12
C HIS A 455 -10.91 -20.25 3.29
N GLU A 456 -10.31 -19.79 2.20
CA GLU A 456 -9.04 -19.07 2.21
C GLU A 456 -9.35 -17.61 1.88
N HIS A 457 -8.88 -16.68 2.71
CA HIS A 457 -9.07 -15.26 2.44
C HIS A 457 -8.32 -14.88 1.16
N VAL A 458 -8.99 -14.11 0.31
CA VAL A 458 -8.48 -13.75 -1.01
C VAL A 458 -7.25 -12.83 -0.92
N GLU A 459 -7.15 -12.06 0.16
CA GLU A 459 -6.12 -11.05 0.39
C GLU A 459 -5.21 -11.46 1.56
N ALA A 460 -3.96 -10.99 1.57
CA ALA A 460 -3.08 -11.23 2.69
C ALA A 460 -3.36 -10.19 3.78
N VAL A 461 -3.84 -10.64 4.95
CA VAL A 461 -4.16 -9.76 6.10
C VAL A 461 -3.48 -10.24 7.37
N HIS A 462 -3.20 -9.32 8.29
CA HIS A 462 -2.60 -9.63 9.59
C HIS A 462 -3.17 -8.71 10.67
N LEU A 463 -3.04 -9.13 11.94
CA LEU A 463 -3.38 -8.27 13.07
C LEU A 463 -2.24 -7.29 13.32
N TYR A 464 -2.60 -6.04 13.60
CA TYR A 464 -1.66 -4.97 13.90
C TYR A 464 -0.77 -5.27 15.12
N CYS A 465 -1.29 -6.03 16.09
CA CYS A 465 -0.53 -6.47 17.25
C CYS A 465 0.50 -7.57 16.95
N GLY A 466 0.56 -8.06 15.70
CA GLY A 466 1.43 -9.16 15.28
C GLY A 466 0.95 -10.54 15.70
N ALA A 467 -0.20 -10.65 16.37
CA ALA A 467 -0.78 -11.94 16.72
C ALA A 467 -1.16 -12.73 15.45
N PRO A 468 -0.95 -14.06 15.43
CA PRO A 468 -1.35 -14.90 14.31
C PRO A 468 -2.84 -14.79 13.99
N LEU A 469 -3.21 -15.03 12.74
CA LEU A 469 -4.59 -14.86 12.26
C LEU A 469 -4.93 -16.01 11.31
N TYR A 470 -6.09 -16.63 11.51
CA TYR A 470 -6.46 -17.86 10.80
C TYR A 470 -7.86 -17.72 10.21
N ALA A 471 -7.93 -17.62 8.88
CA ALA A 471 -9.21 -17.75 8.18
C ALA A 471 -9.73 -19.18 8.39
N PHE A 472 -10.96 -19.32 8.87
CA PHE A 472 -11.58 -20.64 9.01
C PHE A 472 -12.81 -20.78 8.13
N ALA A 473 -13.64 -19.74 8.01
CA ALA A 473 -14.87 -19.72 7.22
C ALA A 473 -15.00 -18.48 6.33
N GLY A 474 -15.85 -18.58 5.30
CA GLY A 474 -16.19 -17.50 4.38
C GLY A 474 -17.68 -17.13 4.46
N HIS A 475 -18.01 -15.94 4.00
CA HIS A 475 -19.38 -15.42 3.90
C HIS A 475 -19.84 -15.39 2.45
N GLY A 476 -21.14 -15.59 2.18
CA GLY A 476 -21.70 -15.69 0.82
C GLY A 476 -21.48 -14.45 -0.07
N THR A 477 -21.22 -13.29 0.53
CA THR A 477 -20.90 -12.02 -0.16
C THR A 477 -19.39 -11.77 -0.33
N GLY A 478 -18.54 -12.71 0.04
CA GLY A 478 -17.07 -12.61 -0.09
C GLY A 478 -16.33 -12.16 1.17
N GLY A 479 -17.01 -12.03 2.32
CA GLY A 479 -16.37 -11.78 3.62
C GLY A 479 -15.68 -13.03 4.19
N THR A 480 -14.91 -12.85 5.28
CA THR A 480 -14.14 -13.93 5.91
C THR A 480 -14.19 -13.85 7.44
N TYR A 481 -14.27 -15.02 8.06
CA TYR A 481 -14.22 -15.21 9.51
C TYR A 481 -12.85 -15.70 9.93
N PHE A 482 -12.29 -15.05 10.95
CA PHE A 482 -10.95 -15.35 11.44
C PHE A 482 -10.92 -15.68 12.92
N LEU A 483 -10.08 -16.65 13.29
CA LEU A 483 -9.62 -16.89 14.65
C LEU A 483 -8.33 -16.11 14.90
N CYS A 484 -8.27 -15.42 16.02
CA CYS A 484 -7.21 -14.47 16.35
C CYS A 484 -6.27 -14.99 17.45
N GLY A 485 -4.98 -14.97 17.18
CA GLY A 485 -3.93 -15.36 18.11
C GLY A 485 -3.83 -16.86 18.37
N ASP A 486 -2.90 -17.19 19.26
CA ASP A 486 -2.54 -18.57 19.62
C ASP A 486 -2.83 -18.87 21.09
N GLY A 487 -3.54 -17.97 21.77
CA GLY A 487 -3.98 -18.15 23.14
C GLY A 487 -5.15 -19.13 23.26
N PRO A 488 -5.49 -19.59 24.47
CA PRO A 488 -6.62 -20.53 24.67
C PRO A 488 -8.01 -19.96 24.36
N ARG A 489 -8.20 -18.63 24.32
CA ARG A 489 -9.52 -18.03 24.03
C ARG A 489 -9.77 -17.84 22.52
N ARG A 490 -8.75 -17.39 21.77
CA ARG A 490 -8.81 -17.13 20.31
C ARG A 490 -10.06 -16.35 19.87
N PRO A 491 -10.09 -15.02 20.06
CA PRO A 491 -11.20 -14.19 19.61
C PRO A 491 -11.57 -14.38 18.14
N VAL A 492 -12.84 -14.15 17.80
CA VAL A 492 -13.34 -14.29 16.43
C VAL A 492 -13.69 -12.92 15.86
N LEU A 493 -13.19 -12.63 14.66
CA LEU A 493 -13.58 -11.46 13.89
C LEU A 493 -14.18 -11.86 12.54
N TYR A 494 -15.04 -10.99 12.01
CA TYR A 494 -15.55 -11.05 10.64
C TYR A 494 -15.08 -9.82 9.89
N ALA A 495 -14.53 -10.00 8.70
CA ALA A 495 -14.14 -8.93 7.79
C ALA A 495 -14.91 -9.04 6.48
N ASP A 496 -15.46 -7.92 6.01
CA ASP A 496 -16.10 -7.82 4.70
C ASP A 496 -15.06 -7.50 3.60
N SER A 497 -15.48 -7.60 2.35
CA SER A 497 -14.64 -7.27 1.18
C SER A 497 -14.46 -5.77 0.95
N GLU A 498 -15.18 -4.91 1.68
CA GLU A 498 -15.11 -3.44 1.57
C GLU A 498 -14.13 -2.82 2.58
N GLY A 499 -13.28 -3.63 3.20
CA GLY A 499 -12.31 -3.16 4.19
C GLY A 499 -12.93 -2.84 5.56
N GLY A 500 -14.14 -3.32 5.83
CA GLY A 500 -14.81 -3.25 7.13
C GLY A 500 -14.63 -4.53 7.94
N TYR A 501 -14.62 -4.43 9.26
CA TYR A 501 -14.62 -5.62 10.13
C TYR A 501 -15.34 -5.38 11.45
N GLN A 502 -15.72 -6.47 12.10
CA GLN A 502 -16.20 -6.48 13.48
C GLN A 502 -15.66 -7.67 14.27
N VAL A 503 -15.76 -7.57 15.59
CA VAL A 503 -15.46 -8.67 16.51
C VAL A 503 -16.78 -9.37 16.82
N LEU A 504 -16.83 -10.69 16.63
CA LEU A 504 -18.01 -11.51 16.89
C LEU A 504 -18.02 -12.06 18.32
N GLY A 505 -16.87 -12.27 18.94
CA GLY A 505 -16.78 -12.78 20.31
C GLY A 505 -15.33 -12.86 20.81
N ARG A 506 -15.15 -13.03 22.12
CA ARG A 506 -13.81 -13.20 22.73
C ARG A 506 -13.24 -14.61 22.55
N ASP A 507 -14.10 -15.53 22.16
CA ASP A 507 -13.80 -16.90 21.74
C ASP A 507 -14.85 -17.39 20.74
N LEU A 508 -14.68 -18.61 20.24
CA LEU A 508 -15.60 -19.21 19.27
C LEU A 508 -16.99 -19.48 19.84
N GLU A 509 -17.10 -19.81 21.12
CA GLU A 509 -18.39 -20.11 21.75
C GLU A 509 -19.24 -18.83 21.86
N GLU A 510 -18.62 -17.75 22.33
CA GLU A 510 -19.22 -16.42 22.37
C GLU A 510 -19.62 -15.94 20.98
N ALA A 511 -18.77 -16.16 19.96
CA ALA A 511 -19.07 -15.77 18.59
C ALA A 511 -20.28 -16.52 18.01
N LEU A 512 -20.31 -17.85 18.11
CA LEU A 512 -21.44 -18.63 17.62
C LEU A 512 -22.71 -18.32 18.41
N ARG A 513 -22.62 -18.10 19.72
CA ARG A 513 -23.76 -17.70 20.55
C ARG A 513 -24.32 -16.34 20.11
N PHE A 514 -23.45 -15.41 19.75
CA PHE A 514 -23.84 -14.13 19.16
C PHE A 514 -24.53 -14.32 17.81
N MET A 515 -23.96 -15.16 16.93
CA MET A 515 -24.52 -15.42 15.59
C MET A 515 -25.91 -16.05 15.64
N VAL A 516 -26.12 -17.11 16.44
CA VAL A 516 -27.44 -17.77 16.56
C VAL A 516 -28.49 -16.86 17.21
N SER A 517 -28.05 -15.89 18.02
CA SER A 517 -28.96 -14.93 18.65
C SER A 517 -29.27 -13.73 17.77
N ALA A 518 -28.41 -13.41 16.80
CA ALA A 518 -28.53 -12.20 16.00
C ALA A 518 -29.75 -12.27 15.07
N ASP A 519 -30.59 -11.23 15.12
CA ASP A 519 -31.70 -11.08 14.20
C ASP A 519 -31.19 -10.94 12.76
N PRO A 520 -31.73 -11.67 11.77
CA PRO A 520 -31.29 -11.59 10.36
C PRO A 520 -31.33 -10.19 9.76
N ASP A 521 -32.14 -9.27 10.29
CA ASP A 521 -32.26 -7.88 9.84
C ASP A 521 -31.33 -6.91 10.61
N GLY A 522 -30.48 -7.40 11.52
CA GLY A 522 -29.55 -6.56 12.29
C GLY A 522 -30.17 -5.71 13.38
N ARG A 523 -31.35 -6.11 13.83
CA ARG A 523 -32.06 -5.51 14.97
C ARG A 523 -31.66 -6.18 16.29
N ASP A 524 -32.22 -5.69 17.39
CA ASP A 524 -32.15 -6.40 18.67
C ASP A 524 -32.70 -7.83 18.48
N PRO A 525 -32.17 -8.83 19.20
CA PRO A 525 -32.53 -10.24 18.97
C PRO A 525 -34.01 -10.48 19.33
N GLU A 526 -34.86 -10.61 18.31
CA GLU A 526 -36.29 -10.93 18.47
C GLU A 526 -36.57 -12.42 18.19
N GLU A 527 -35.88 -13.02 17.20
CA GLU A 527 -35.99 -14.44 16.83
C GLU A 527 -34.58 -15.08 16.75
N ALA A 528 -34.27 -15.97 17.70
CA ALA A 528 -33.02 -16.74 17.69
C ALA A 528 -33.17 -18.01 16.83
N ASP A 529 -32.04 -18.50 16.32
CA ASP A 529 -31.96 -19.78 15.65
C ASP A 529 -31.82 -20.91 16.68
N ASP A 530 -32.96 -21.34 17.23
CA ASP A 530 -33.01 -22.35 18.30
C ASP A 530 -32.47 -23.71 17.83
N GLU A 531 -32.64 -24.05 16.55
CA GLU A 531 -32.13 -25.30 15.95
C GLU A 531 -30.60 -25.28 15.93
N ALA A 532 -29.99 -24.23 15.39
CA ALA A 532 -28.55 -24.07 15.40
C ALA A 532 -27.99 -24.00 16.83
N ALA A 533 -28.66 -23.26 17.73
CA ALA A 533 -28.25 -23.16 19.12
C ALA A 533 -28.24 -24.51 19.83
N GLU A 534 -29.28 -25.34 19.68
CA GLU A 534 -29.34 -26.68 20.26
C GLU A 534 -28.24 -27.58 19.70
N ALA A 535 -28.03 -27.58 18.38
CA ALA A 535 -27.02 -28.41 17.71
C ALA A 535 -25.58 -28.05 18.15
N PHE A 536 -25.27 -26.75 18.29
CA PHE A 536 -23.97 -26.31 18.81
C PHE A 536 -23.83 -26.54 20.33
N GLY A 537 -24.94 -26.78 21.04
CA GLY A 537 -24.98 -26.92 22.50
C GLY A 537 -24.90 -25.56 23.22
N LEU A 538 -25.47 -24.53 22.62
CA LEU A 538 -25.43 -23.14 23.06
C LEU A 538 -26.79 -22.69 23.60
N ARG A 539 -26.76 -21.68 24.48
CA ARG A 539 -27.97 -20.96 24.89
C ARG A 539 -28.03 -19.61 24.18
N PRO A 540 -29.11 -19.28 23.46
CA PRO A 540 -29.29 -17.94 22.89
C PRO A 540 -29.23 -16.84 23.95
N LEU A 541 -28.76 -15.67 23.54
CA LEU A 541 -28.62 -14.47 24.36
C LEU A 541 -29.98 -13.78 24.51
N SER A 542 -30.31 -13.33 25.72
CA SER A 542 -31.38 -12.34 25.89
C SER A 542 -30.97 -10.98 25.31
N PRO A 543 -31.91 -10.05 25.03
CA PRO A 543 -31.57 -8.72 24.50
C PRO A 543 -30.54 -7.94 25.34
N ASP A 544 -30.58 -8.05 26.67
CA ASP A 544 -29.61 -7.40 27.55
C ASP A 544 -28.22 -8.05 27.48
N GLU A 545 -28.18 -9.37 27.40
CA GLU A 545 -26.93 -10.12 27.23
C GLU A 545 -26.32 -9.87 25.86
N TYR A 546 -27.13 -9.76 24.80
CA TYR A 546 -26.70 -9.42 23.45
C TYR A 546 -26.08 -8.02 23.40
N ARG A 547 -26.71 -7.02 24.03
CA ARG A 547 -26.13 -5.68 24.15
C ARG A 547 -24.85 -5.67 24.99
N ALA A 548 -24.77 -6.49 26.04
CA ALA A 548 -23.56 -6.63 26.85
C ALA A 548 -22.41 -7.28 26.06
N HIS A 549 -22.72 -8.32 25.30
CA HIS A 549 -21.80 -8.98 24.39
C HIS A 549 -21.23 -8.01 23.36
N ARG A 550 -22.08 -7.21 22.71
CA ARG A 550 -21.63 -6.18 21.77
C ARG A 550 -20.65 -5.19 22.39
N ARG A 551 -20.90 -4.70 23.61
CA ARG A 551 -19.94 -3.85 24.34
C ARG A 551 -18.63 -4.58 24.62
N GLY A 552 -18.70 -5.86 24.97
CA GLY A 552 -17.52 -6.70 25.19
C GLY A 552 -16.68 -6.92 23.93
N ALA A 553 -17.33 -7.04 22.77
CA ALA A 553 -16.70 -7.15 21.45
C ALA A 553 -16.10 -5.81 20.98
N GLU A 554 -16.78 -4.69 21.24
CA GLU A 554 -16.25 -3.35 20.97
C GLU A 554 -14.95 -3.08 21.76
N ALA A 555 -14.88 -3.50 23.03
CA ALA A 555 -13.66 -3.39 23.84
C ALA A 555 -12.47 -4.18 23.27
N MET A 556 -12.74 -5.23 22.47
CA MET A 556 -11.72 -6.06 21.82
C MET A 556 -11.22 -5.45 20.50
N ALA A 557 -12.01 -4.58 19.85
CA ALA A 557 -11.71 -4.06 18.52
C ALA A 557 -10.38 -3.28 18.45
N GLY A 558 -9.92 -2.68 19.55
CA GLY A 558 -8.59 -2.06 19.68
C GLY A 558 -7.44 -3.04 19.50
N ALA A 559 -7.57 -4.23 20.10
CA ALA A 559 -6.55 -5.26 20.09
C ALA A 559 -6.48 -6.02 18.76
N LEU A 560 -7.60 -6.06 18.03
CA LEU A 560 -7.77 -6.85 16.80
C LEU A 560 -7.82 -6.00 15.53
N ALA A 561 -7.12 -4.87 15.51
CA ALA A 561 -7.00 -4.05 14.31
C ALA A 561 -6.42 -4.86 13.14
N LEU A 562 -7.24 -5.12 12.13
CA LEU A 562 -6.87 -5.88 10.94
C LEU A 562 -6.19 -4.96 9.90
N VAL A 563 -5.12 -5.44 9.27
CA VAL A 563 -4.28 -4.68 8.35
C VAL A 563 -4.03 -5.47 7.07
N MET A 564 -4.29 -4.85 5.91
CA MET A 564 -3.90 -5.39 4.60
C MET A 564 -2.37 -5.45 4.50
N ALA A 565 -1.83 -6.62 4.19
CA ALA A 565 -0.38 -6.82 4.24
C ALA A 565 0.35 -6.02 3.15
N ASP A 566 -0.21 -5.93 1.95
CA ASP A 566 0.36 -5.28 0.77
C ASP A 566 0.38 -3.75 0.87
N GLU A 567 -0.77 -3.15 1.18
CA GLU A 567 -0.93 -1.70 1.25
C GLU A 567 -0.63 -1.15 2.64
N ASN A 568 -0.58 -2.03 3.65
CA ASN A 568 -0.49 -1.66 5.06
C ASN A 568 -1.62 -0.71 5.48
N THR A 569 -2.79 -0.87 4.88
CA THR A 569 -4.01 -0.12 5.18
C THR A 569 -4.81 -0.86 6.25
N VAL A 570 -5.31 -0.13 7.24
CA VAL A 570 -6.08 -0.70 8.35
C VAL A 570 -7.55 -0.83 7.95
N TYR A 571 -8.16 -1.99 8.19
CA TYR A 571 -9.60 -2.15 8.05
C TYR A 571 -10.34 -1.25 9.04
N GLU A 572 -11.48 -0.74 8.62
CA GLU A 572 -12.36 0.07 9.46
C GLU A 572 -13.19 -0.83 10.37
N TYR A 573 -13.20 -0.54 11.67
CA TYR A 573 -14.12 -1.24 12.55
C TYR A 573 -15.52 -0.68 12.37
N ARG A 574 -16.42 -1.56 11.94
CA ARG A 574 -17.81 -1.26 11.66
C ARG A 574 -18.63 -2.27 12.45
N PRO A 575 -19.15 -1.90 13.64
CA PRO A 575 -19.92 -2.82 14.46
C PRO A 575 -21.30 -3.13 13.83
N THR A 576 -21.60 -2.52 12.68
CA THR A 576 -22.76 -2.77 11.81
C THR A 576 -22.39 -3.53 10.54
N THR A 577 -21.11 -3.90 10.33
CA THR A 577 -20.73 -4.75 9.20
C THR A 577 -21.51 -6.05 9.34
N TRP A 578 -22.38 -6.31 8.38
CA TRP A 578 -23.39 -7.35 8.49
C TRP A 578 -22.80 -8.71 8.07
N PHE A 579 -23.02 -9.72 8.90
CA PHE A 579 -22.39 -11.05 8.79
C PHE A 579 -23.40 -12.18 8.58
N ARG A 580 -24.69 -11.84 8.50
CA ARG A 580 -25.82 -12.76 8.31
C ARG A 580 -26.68 -12.18 7.19
N CYS A 581 -27.23 -12.96 6.28
CA CYS A 581 -27.99 -12.48 5.12
C CYS A 581 -29.41 -13.05 5.06
#